data_AF-A0A859ELW9-F1
#
_entry.id   AF-A0A859ELW9-F1
#
_cell.length_a   1.000
_cell.length_b   1.000
_cell.length_c   1.000
_cell.angle_alpha   90.00
_cell.angle_beta   90.00
_cell.angle_gamma   90.00
#
_symmetry.space_group_name_H-M   'P 1'
#
loop_
_entity.id
_entity.type
_entity.pdbx_description
1 polymer ?
#
loop_
_entity_poly.entity_id
_entity_poly.type
_entity_poly.pdbx_seq_one_letter_code
_entity_poly.pdbx_strand_id
1 'polypeptide(L)'
;MIKDKNQEKRGQLHKQIIQLENQEEDLLVLKRRYEEKVMDFRTDIWTMNAQIENLIDPVSETSSTNRKIWEENQALQQAIDSYVEQELDNVSKQTRKVRQKLDENREKLTKERNSLPWE
;
A
#
# COMPACT_ATOMS: atom_id res chain seq x y z
N MET A 1 -47.99 6.32 -5.73
CA MET A 1 -46.96 7.04 -4.93
C MET A 1 -45.90 6.13 -4.30
N ILE A 2 -46.17 4.85 -4.00
CA ILE A 2 -45.17 3.94 -3.36
C ILE A 2 -44.11 3.45 -4.37
N LYS A 3 -44.48 3.17 -5.64
CA LYS A 3 -43.53 2.83 -6.73
C LYS A 3 -42.37 3.80 -6.85
N ASP A 4 -42.68 5.10 -6.80
CA ASP A 4 -41.70 6.18 -6.96
C ASP A 4 -40.66 6.14 -5.83
N LYS A 5 -41.11 5.89 -4.58
CA LYS A 5 -40.23 5.79 -3.40
C LYS A 5 -39.28 4.58 -3.46
N ASN A 6 -39.77 3.42 -3.89
CA ASN A 6 -38.94 2.22 -4.01
C ASN A 6 -37.90 2.37 -5.13
N GLN A 7 -38.30 2.99 -6.24
CA GLN A 7 -37.41 3.29 -7.36
C GLN A 7 -36.32 4.30 -6.95
N GLU A 8 -36.69 5.37 -6.25
CA GLU A 8 -35.76 6.36 -5.72
C GLU A 8 -34.75 5.71 -4.77
N LYS A 9 -35.23 4.90 -3.82
CA LYS A 9 -34.37 4.19 -2.86
C LYS A 9 -33.41 3.22 -3.55
N ARG A 10 -33.85 2.46 -4.57
CA ARG A 10 -32.95 1.64 -5.40
C ARG A 10 -31.86 2.48 -6.06
N GLY A 11 -32.22 3.64 -6.60
CA GLY A 11 -31.28 4.58 -7.21
C GLY A 11 -30.25 5.10 -6.20
N GLN A 12 -30.67 5.44 -4.98
CA GLN A 12 -29.77 5.88 -3.91
C GLN A 12 -28.81 4.76 -3.49
N LEU A 13 -29.29 3.53 -3.29
CA LEU A 13 -28.46 2.38 -2.95
C LEU A 13 -27.46 2.06 -4.07
N HIS A 14 -27.87 2.19 -5.34
CA HIS A 14 -26.96 2.00 -6.47
C HIS A 14 -25.83 3.05 -6.48
N LYS A 15 -26.13 4.33 -6.21
CA LYS A 15 -25.11 5.38 -6.09
C LYS A 15 -24.13 5.09 -4.95
N GLN A 16 -24.61 4.60 -3.81
CA GLN A 16 -23.75 4.23 -2.68
C GLN A 16 -22.84 3.04 -3.03
N ILE A 17 -23.34 2.05 -3.78
CA ILE A 17 -22.52 0.91 -4.26
C ILE A 17 -21.38 1.42 -5.16
N ILE A 18 -21.69 2.27 -6.14
CA ILE A 18 -20.68 2.87 -7.03
C ILE A 18 -19.65 3.66 -6.21
N GLN A 19 -20.09 4.39 -5.19
CA GLN A 19 -19.17 5.13 -4.32
C GLN A 19 -18.20 4.21 -3.58
N LEU A 20 -18.65 3.05 -3.07
CA LEU A 20 -17.76 2.07 -2.45
C LEU A 20 -16.78 1.47 -3.44
N GLU A 21 -17.20 1.22 -4.68
CA GLU A 21 -16.33 0.73 -5.77
C GLU A 21 -15.23 1.75 -6.10
N ASN A 22 -15.58 3.03 -6.21
CA ASN A 22 -14.61 4.11 -6.42
C ASN A 22 -13.62 4.23 -5.24
N GLN A 23 -14.10 4.07 -4.00
CA GLN A 23 -13.23 4.07 -2.82
C GLN A 23 -12.25 2.89 -2.80
N GLU A 24 -12.66 1.71 -3.28
CA GLU A 24 -11.77 0.57 -3.43
C GLU A 24 -10.67 0.85 -4.47
N GLU A 25 -11.03 1.45 -5.61
CA GLU A 25 -10.06 1.84 -6.64
C GLU A 25 -9.06 2.89 -6.13
N ASP A 26 -9.55 3.95 -5.47
CA ASP A 26 -8.70 4.99 -4.88
C ASP A 26 -7.71 4.40 -3.85
N LEU A 27 -8.18 3.44 -3.04
CA LEU A 27 -7.33 2.73 -2.08
C LEU A 27 -6.22 1.94 -2.80
N LEU A 28 -6.53 1.23 -3.89
CA LEU A 28 -5.55 0.46 -4.65
C LEU A 28 -4.52 1.35 -5.34
N VAL A 29 -4.94 2.49 -5.88
CA VAL A 29 -4.04 3.49 -6.46
C VAL A 29 -3.12 4.06 -5.37
N LEU A 30 -3.66 4.39 -4.20
CA LEU A 30 -2.88 4.90 -3.08
C LEU A 30 -1.86 3.86 -2.58
N LYS A 31 -2.28 2.60 -2.43
CA LYS A 31 -1.40 1.49 -2.06
C LYS A 31 -0.24 1.37 -3.04
N ARG A 32 -0.52 1.32 -4.35
CA ARG A 32 0.52 1.19 -5.37
C ARG A 32 1.55 2.33 -5.29
N ARG A 33 1.08 3.57 -5.18
CA ARG A 33 1.96 4.75 -5.03
C ARG A 33 2.79 4.70 -3.75
N TYR A 34 2.25 4.15 -2.66
CA TYR A 34 3.01 3.97 -1.43
C TYR A 34 4.11 2.91 -1.61
N GLU A 35 3.76 1.74 -2.18
CA GLU A 35 4.71 0.65 -2.44
C GLU A 35 5.84 1.10 -3.37
N GLU A 36 5.53 1.86 -4.42
CA GLU A 36 6.51 2.49 -5.32
C GLU A 36 7.49 3.37 -4.53
N LYS A 37 7.00 4.29 -3.70
CA LYS A 37 7.85 5.19 -2.90
C LYS A 37 8.75 4.45 -1.91
N VAL A 38 8.27 3.38 -1.29
CA VAL A 38 9.06 2.56 -0.37
C VAL A 38 10.18 1.84 -1.13
N MET A 39 9.89 1.35 -2.34
CA MET A 39 10.89 0.72 -3.20
C MET A 39 11.91 1.73 -3.74
N ASP A 40 11.47 2.92 -4.16
CA ASP A 40 12.36 4.01 -4.59
C ASP A 40 13.32 4.39 -3.46
N PHE A 41 12.81 4.54 -2.24
CA PHE A 41 13.64 4.78 -1.05
C PHE A 41 14.71 3.69 -0.85
N ARG A 42 14.35 2.42 -1.03
CA ARG A 42 15.31 1.31 -0.97
C ARG A 42 16.41 1.48 -2.02
N THR A 43 16.02 1.78 -3.26
CA THR A 43 16.95 1.96 -4.39
C THR A 43 17.87 3.16 -4.17
N ASP A 44 17.39 4.26 -3.61
CA ASP A 44 18.20 5.43 -3.27
C ASP A 44 19.29 5.06 -2.26
N ILE A 45 18.92 4.33 -1.19
CA ILE A 45 19.89 3.86 -0.19
C ILE A 45 20.91 2.93 -0.82
N TRP A 46 20.48 1.95 -1.63
CA TRP A 46 21.40 1.03 -2.30
C TRP A 46 22.41 1.77 -3.17
N THR A 47 21.95 2.80 -3.89
CA THR A 47 22.79 3.63 -4.75
C THR A 47 23.82 4.40 -3.91
N MET A 48 23.40 5.01 -2.79
CA MET A 48 24.31 5.69 -1.87
C MET A 48 25.33 4.73 -1.26
N ASN A 49 24.89 3.54 -0.83
CA ASN A 49 25.76 2.53 -0.24
C ASN A 49 26.83 2.07 -1.24
N ALA A 50 26.45 1.84 -2.50
CA ALA A 50 27.40 1.49 -3.56
C ALA A 50 28.40 2.62 -3.85
N GLN A 51 27.96 3.88 -3.80
CA GLN A 51 28.87 5.02 -3.93
C GLN A 51 29.88 5.09 -2.77
N ILE A 52 29.42 4.84 -1.54
CA ILE A 52 30.30 4.77 -0.36
C ILE A 52 31.34 3.65 -0.53
N GLU A 53 30.94 2.46 -0.96
CA GLU A 53 31.86 1.35 -1.19
C GLU A 53 32.92 1.67 -2.25
N ASN A 54 32.55 2.38 -3.33
CA ASN A 54 33.50 2.80 -4.36
C ASN A 54 34.50 3.88 -3.87
N LEU A 55 34.16 4.63 -2.82
CA LEU A 55 35.04 5.65 -2.24
C LEU A 55 36.01 5.07 -1.20
N ILE A 56 35.74 3.86 -0.70
CA ILE A 56 36.62 3.16 0.22
C ILE A 56 37.70 2.45 -0.59
N ASP A 57 38.96 2.83 -0.40
CA ASP A 57 40.08 2.20 -1.12
C ASP A 57 40.19 0.70 -0.76
N PRO A 58 40.02 -0.23 -1.72
CA PRO A 58 40.15 -1.66 -1.48
C PRO A 58 41.57 -2.07 -1.07
N VAL A 59 42.59 -1.23 -1.31
CA VAL A 59 43.98 -1.49 -0.91
C VAL A 59 44.23 -1.15 0.57
N SER A 60 43.31 -0.42 1.20
CA SER A 60 43.40 0.03 2.59
C SER A 60 42.59 -0.83 3.58
N GLU A 61 42.45 -2.14 3.34
CA GLU A 61 41.88 -3.11 4.30
C GLU A 61 42.53 -3.07 5.71
N THR A 62 43.66 -2.36 5.85
CA THR A 62 44.38 -2.12 7.10
C THR A 62 43.91 -0.88 7.89
N SER A 63 43.08 -0.01 7.31
CA SER A 63 42.45 1.13 7.99
C SER A 63 41.24 0.65 8.79
N SER A 64 41.36 0.65 10.12
CA SER A 64 40.24 0.33 11.02
C SER A 64 39.01 1.22 10.77
N THR A 65 39.21 2.44 10.27
CA THR A 65 38.15 3.35 9.87
C THR A 65 37.41 2.87 8.63
N ASN A 66 38.12 2.44 7.58
CA ASN A 66 37.51 1.98 6.33
C ASN A 66 36.68 0.71 6.55
N ARG A 67 37.23 -0.22 7.35
CA ARG A 67 36.51 -1.43 7.75
C ARG A 67 35.22 -1.10 8.50
N LYS A 68 35.28 -0.17 9.46
CA LYS A 68 34.09 0.25 10.22
C LYS A 68 33.02 0.87 9.32
N ILE A 69 33.41 1.74 8.38
CA ILE A 69 32.46 2.35 7.43
C ILE A 69 31.79 1.26 6.59
N TRP A 70 32.56 0.29 6.09
CA TRP A 70 32.01 -0.83 5.32
C TRP A 70 31.01 -1.68 6.15
N GLU A 71 31.38 -2.04 7.39
CA GLU A 71 30.51 -2.78 8.31
C GLU A 71 29.21 -2.02 8.62
N GLU A 72 29.28 -0.71 8.85
CA GLU A 72 28.12 0.16 9.08
C GLU A 72 27.24 0.28 7.83
N ASN A 73 27.85 0.35 6.65
CA ASN A 73 27.13 0.43 5.37
C ASN A 73 26.34 -0.87 5.10
N GLN A 74 26.94 -2.03 5.37
CA GLN A 74 26.29 -3.33 5.28
C GLN A 74 25.18 -3.50 6.33
N ALA A 75 25.38 -3.01 7.55
CA ALA A 75 24.34 -3.03 8.59
C ALA A 75 23.15 -2.13 8.20
N LEU A 76 23.40 -0.94 7.67
CA LEU A 76 22.37 -0.03 7.17
C LEU A 76 21.57 -0.67 6.05
N GLN A 77 22.25 -1.28 5.08
CA GLN A 77 21.66 -2.00 3.97
C GLN A 77 20.66 -3.07 4.45
N GLN A 78 21.06 -3.92 5.40
CA GLN A 78 20.19 -4.94 5.99
C GLN A 78 19.01 -4.34 6.75
N ALA A 79 19.21 -3.24 7.48
CA ALA A 79 18.16 -2.57 8.22
C ALA A 79 17.10 -1.98 7.28
N ILE A 80 17.52 -1.38 6.17
CA ILE A 80 16.62 -0.83 5.15
C ILE A 80 15.86 -1.94 4.42
N ASP A 81 16.53 -3.04 4.06
CA ASP A 81 15.86 -4.20 3.45
C ASP A 81 14.77 -4.76 4.36
N SER A 82 15.07 -4.90 5.66
CA SER A 82 14.12 -5.36 6.67
C SER A 82 12.94 -4.38 6.86
N TYR A 83 13.23 -3.08 6.90
CA TYR A 83 12.21 -2.03 7.02
C TYR A 83 11.25 -2.05 5.83
N VAL A 84 11.78 -2.12 4.61
CA VAL A 84 10.98 -2.15 3.38
C VAL A 84 10.07 -3.38 3.36
N GLU A 85 10.58 -4.55 3.70
CA GLU A 85 9.76 -5.77 3.77
C GLU A 85 8.61 -5.62 4.78
N GLN A 86 8.90 -5.10 5.97
CA GLN A 86 7.89 -4.86 7.01
C GLN A 86 6.83 -3.84 6.58
N GLU A 87 7.23 -2.76 5.92
CA GLU A 87 6.29 -1.73 5.44
C GLU A 87 5.38 -2.25 4.33
N LEU A 88 5.93 -3.03 3.38
CA LEU A 88 5.15 -3.64 2.30
C LEU A 88 4.14 -4.68 2.83
N ASP A 89 4.53 -5.47 3.83
CA ASP A 89 3.63 -6.40 4.51
C ASP A 89 2.55 -5.65 5.31
N ASN A 90 2.93 -4.60 6.05
CA ASN A 90 2.00 -3.79 6.82
C ASN A 90 0.94 -3.14 5.92
N VAL A 91 1.34 -2.43 4.85
CA VAL A 91 0.39 -1.78 3.94
C VAL A 91 -0.52 -2.81 3.27
N SER A 92 -0.01 -3.99 2.93
CA SER A 92 -0.79 -5.10 2.37
C SER A 92 -1.85 -5.59 3.36
N LYS A 93 -1.47 -5.79 4.63
CA LYS A 93 -2.40 -6.19 5.71
C LYS A 93 -3.48 -5.14 5.96
N GLN A 94 -3.11 -3.86 6.03
CA GLN A 94 -4.08 -2.78 6.23
C GLN A 94 -5.04 -2.66 5.05
N THR A 95 -4.53 -2.68 3.81
CA THR A 95 -5.36 -2.65 2.60
C THR A 95 -6.35 -3.80 2.59
N ARG A 96 -5.90 -5.03 2.91
CA ARG A 96 -6.79 -6.20 2.96
C ARG A 96 -7.94 -6.01 3.94
N LYS A 97 -7.67 -5.47 5.14
CA LYS A 97 -8.71 -5.18 6.14
C LYS A 97 -9.74 -4.17 5.64
N VAL A 98 -9.27 -3.09 4.99
CA VAL A 98 -10.17 -2.06 4.44
C VAL A 98 -11.00 -2.64 3.30
N ARG A 99 -10.40 -3.40 2.38
CA ARG A 99 -11.13 -4.05 1.26
C ARG A 99 -12.19 -5.01 1.75
N GLN A 100 -11.88 -5.85 2.74
CA GLN A 100 -12.88 -6.74 3.35
C GLN A 100 -14.09 -5.95 3.88
N LYS A 101 -13.85 -4.82 4.56
CA LYS A 101 -14.93 -3.97 5.06
C LYS A 101 -15.75 -3.32 3.92
N LEU A 102 -15.09 -2.91 2.84
CA LEU A 102 -15.77 -2.38 1.65
C LEU A 102 -16.63 -3.45 0.98
N ASP A 103 -16.11 -4.67 0.84
CA ASP A 103 -16.82 -5.82 0.28
C ASP A 103 -18.06 -6.18 1.11
N GLU A 104 -17.92 -6.29 2.43
CA GLU A 104 -19.04 -6.57 3.35
C GLU A 104 -20.13 -5.49 3.25
N ASN A 105 -19.74 -4.22 3.12
CA ASN A 105 -20.69 -3.12 2.95
C ASN A 105 -21.37 -3.14 1.58
N ARG A 106 -20.62 -3.43 0.51
CA ARG A 106 -21.15 -3.56 -0.85
C ARG A 106 -22.16 -4.70 -0.93
N GLU A 107 -21.88 -5.83 -0.29
CA GLU A 107 -22.79 -6.97 -0.22
C GLU A 107 -24.09 -6.61 0.52
N LYS A 108 -24.00 -5.91 1.67
CA LYS A 108 -25.17 -5.44 2.42
C LYS A 108 -26.06 -4.51 1.58
N LEU A 109 -25.48 -3.50 0.94
CA LEU A 109 -26.22 -2.55 0.10
C LEU A 109 -26.84 -3.25 -1.12
N THR A 110 -26.14 -4.21 -1.70
CA THR A 110 -26.65 -5.00 -2.83
C THR A 110 -27.84 -5.85 -2.41
N LYS A 111 -27.78 -6.51 -1.25
CA LYS A 111 -28.90 -7.26 -0.68
C LYS A 111 -30.10 -6.36 -0.38
N GLU A 112 -29.88 -5.19 0.24
CA GLU A 112 -30.93 -4.21 0.50
C GLU A 112 -31.58 -3.72 -0.80
N ARG A 113 -30.79 -3.40 -1.83
CA ARG A 113 -31.31 -2.96 -3.11
C ARG A 113 -32.17 -4.04 -3.77
N ASN A 114 -31.70 -5.29 -3.72
CA ASN A 114 -32.36 -6.42 -4.36
C ASN A 114 -33.64 -6.87 -3.63
N SER A 115 -33.80 -6.54 -2.34
CA SER A 115 -35.03 -6.83 -1.60
C SER A 115 -36.16 -5.82 -1.86
N LEU A 116 -35.88 -4.69 -2.53
CA LEU A 116 -36.87 -3.65 -2.81
C LEU A 116 -37.81 -4.07 -3.95
N PRO A 117 -39.15 -4.07 -3.74
CA PRO A 117 -40.14 -4.46 -4.76
C PRO A 117 -40.11 -3.57 -5.99
N TRP A 118 -40.12 -4.17 -7.18
CA TRP A 118 -40.21 -3.45 -8.46
C TRP A 118 -41.62 -2.91 -8.75
N GLU A 119 -42.62 -3.40 -8.01
CA GLU A 119 -44.03 -3.02 -8.07
C GLU A 119 -44.45 -1.97 -7.03
#